data_AF-A0A4Q9PE56-F1
#
_entry.id   AF-A0A4Q9PE56-F1
#
_cell.length_a   1.000
_cell.length_b   1.000
_cell.length_c   1.000
_cell.angle_alpha   90.00
_cell.angle_beta   90.00
_cell.angle_gamma   90.00
#
_symmetry.space_group_name_H-M   'P 1'
#
loop_
_entity.id
_entity.type
_entity.pdbx_description
1 polymer ?
#
loop_
_entity_poly.entity_id
_entity_poly.type
_entity_poly.pdbx_seq_one_letter_code
_entity_poly.pdbx_strand_id
1 'polypeptide(L)' 'VDIYDSGAIRHISPYRDEFVSYHKLQPPRPITAADGRIFLAIGEGQVRKKLPN' A
#
# COMPACT_ATOMS: atom_id res chain seq x y z
N VAL A 1 -9.90 -11.57 0.68
CA VAL A 1 -10.06 -11.51 -0.79
C VAL A 1 -9.15 -10.42 -1.27
N ASP A 2 -8.18 -10.77 -2.10
CA ASP A 2 -7.26 -9.79 -2.70
C ASP A 2 -7.91 -9.23 -3.98
N ILE A 3 -7.92 -7.91 -4.13
CA ILE A 3 -8.43 -7.22 -5.32
C ILE A 3 -7.23 -6.72 -6.12
N TYR A 4 -7.14 -7.14 -7.37
CA TYR A 4 -6.10 -6.71 -8.30
C TYR A 4 -6.71 -5.75 -9.31
N ASP A 5 -6.17 -4.53 -9.34
CA ASP A 5 -6.51 -3.48 -10.29
C ASP A 5 -5.33 -3.29 -11.25
N SER A 6 -5.52 -3.63 -12.52
CA SER A 6 -4.48 -3.49 -13.55
C SER A 6 -4.15 -2.03 -13.87
N GLY A 7 -5.01 -1.09 -13.49
CA GLY A 7 -4.77 0.35 -13.60
C GLY A 7 -3.97 0.94 -12.43
N ALA A 8 -3.76 0.19 -11.35
CA ALA A 8 -3.04 0.69 -10.17
C ALA A 8 -1.52 0.63 -10.37
N ILE A 9 -0.84 1.75 -10.11
CA ILE A 9 0.64 1.83 -10.15
C ILE A 9 1.31 1.38 -8.84
N ARG A 10 0.53 1.26 -7.76
CA ARG A 10 0.99 0.94 -6.40
C ARG A 10 -0.03 0.09 -5.67
N HIS A 11 0.43 -0.92 -4.96
CA HIS A 11 -0.38 -1.68 -4.01
C HIS A 11 -0.44 -0.93 -2.67
N ILE A 12 -1.64 -0.78 -2.11
CA ILE A 12 -1.87 -0.20 -0.78
C ILE A 12 -2.43 -1.30 0.10
N SER A 13 -1.75 -1.60 1.22
CA SER A 13 -2.18 -2.61 2.19
C SER A 13 -2.09 -2.04 3.60
N PRO A 14 -3.10 -2.30 4.46
CA PRO A 14 -3.02 -1.96 5.89
C PRO A 14 -2.14 -2.95 6.68
N TYR A 15 -1.73 -4.06 6.07
CA TYR A 15 -1.01 -5.14 6.75
C TYR A 15 0.51 -4.95 6.60
N ARG A 16 1.10 -4.22 7.55
CA ARG A 16 2.54 -3.95 7.61
C ARG A 16 3.41 -5.20 7.39
N ASP A 17 3.03 -6.32 7.99
CA ASP A 17 3.86 -7.53 8.00
C ASP A 17 3.87 -8.27 6.65
N GLU A 18 3.03 -7.86 5.67
CA GLU A 18 3.11 -8.36 4.29
C GLU A 18 4.29 -7.77 3.50
N PHE A 19 4.89 -6.68 3.98
CA PHE A 19 5.98 -5.98 3.32
C PHE A 19 7.32 -6.61 3.69
N VAL A 20 7.96 -7.30 2.74
CA VAL A 20 9.24 -8.00 2.95
C VAL A 20 10.43 -7.04 3.13
N SER A 21 10.27 -5.79 2.71
CA SER A 21 11.29 -4.75 2.81
C SER A 21 10.75 -3.48 3.47
N TYR A 22 9.87 -3.63 4.46
CA TYR A 22 9.22 -2.50 5.13
C TYR A 22 10.25 -1.52 5.70
N HIS A 23 10.12 -0.24 5.34
CA HIS A 23 10.72 0.86 6.07
C HIS A 23 9.67 1.90 6.46
N LYS A 24 9.86 2.48 7.65
CA LYS A 24 8.97 3.53 8.15
C LYS A 24 9.24 4.82 7.39
N LEU A 25 8.17 5.50 6.95
CA LEU A 25 8.26 6.83 6.37
C LEU A 25 8.32 7.89 7.48
N GLN A 26 9.25 8.82 7.35
CA GLN A 26 9.41 9.95 8.28
C GLN A 26 9.74 11.20 7.45
N PRO A 27 8.80 12.15 7.28
CA PRO A 27 7.42 12.15 7.81
C PRO A 27 6.49 11.15 7.08
N PRO A 28 5.32 10.80 7.66
CA PRO A 28 4.28 10.07 6.95
C PRO A 28 3.84 10.80 5.66
N ARG A 29 3.51 10.04 4.61
CA ARG A 29 3.11 10.60 3.32
C ARG A 29 1.57 10.69 3.23
N PRO A 30 0.98 11.86 2.97
CA PRO A 30 -0.46 11.98 2.79
C PRO A 30 -0.92 11.38 1.45
N ILE A 31 -2.07 10.71 1.48
CA ILE A 31 -2.79 10.16 0.33
C ILE A 31 -4.21 10.70 0.39
N THR A 32 -4.60 11.51 -0.59
CA THR A 32 -5.95 12.06 -0.70
C THR A 32 -6.83 11.07 -1.45
N ALA A 33 -7.93 10.66 -0.84
CA ALA A 33 -8.95 9.85 -1.47
C ALA A 33 -9.91 10.72 -2.29
N ALA A 34 -10.69 10.08 -3.16
CA ALA A 34 -11.65 10.76 -4.04
C ALA A 34 -12.73 11.53 -3.26
N ASP A 35 -13.05 11.12 -2.02
CA ASP A 35 -13.99 11.80 -1.13
C ASP A 35 -13.36 12.97 -0.35
N GLY A 36 -12.11 13.32 -0.64
CA GLY A 36 -11.35 14.40 0.02
C GLY A 36 -10.76 14.01 1.37
N ARG A 37 -10.96 12.78 1.86
CA ARG A 37 -10.31 12.31 3.08
C ARG A 37 -8.83 12.07 2.85
N ILE A 38 -8.03 12.26 3.90
CA ILE A 38 -6.58 12.06 3.88
C ILE A 38 -6.23 10.83 4.70
N PHE A 39 -5.53 9.90 4.07
CA PHE A 39 -4.86 8.78 4.73
C PHE A 39 -3.37 9.09 4.84
N LEU A 40 -2.73 8.66 5.92
CA LEU A 40 -1.29 8.80 6.09
C LEU A 40 -0.60 7.46 5.88
N ALA A 41 0.19 7.34 4.81
CA ALA A 41 1.08 6.22 4.64
C ALA A 41 2.26 6.35 5.61
N ILE A 42 2.32 5.42 6.57
CA ILE A 42 3.34 5.41 7.64
C ILE A 42 4.60 4.62 7.27
N GLY A 43 4.57 3.89 6.16
CA GLY A 43 5.69 3.08 5.68
C GLY A 43 5.46 2.61 4.25
N GLU A 44 6.51 2.10 3.64
CA GLU A 44 6.48 1.52 2.29
C GLU A 44 7.47 0.36 2.18
N GLY A 45 7.38 -0.42 1.11
CA GLY A 45 8.26 -1.55 0.85
C GLY A 45 7.72 -2.43 -0.27
N GLN A 46 8.39 -3.54 -0.52
CA GLN A 46 7.96 -4.54 -1.49
C GLN A 46 7.05 -5.57 -0.83
N VAL A 47 6.05 -6.03 -1.58
CA VAL A 47 5.16 -7.14 -1.19
C VAL A 47 5.34 -8.27 -2.20
N ARG A 48 5.39 -9.51 -1.72
CA ARG A 48 5.42 -10.71 -2.58
C ARG A 48 4.06 -11.40 -2.54
N LYS A 49 3.26 -11.25 -3.60
CA LYS A 49 1.99 -11.96 -3.76
C LYS A 49 2.12 -13.08 -4.80
N LYS A 50 1.51 -14.23 -4.53
CA LYS A 50 1.34 -15.30 -5.52
C LYS A 50 -0.03 -15.11 -6.17
N LEU A 51 -0.06 -14.83 -7.46
CA LEU A 51 -1.31 -14.71 -8.20
C LEU A 51 -1.86 -16.11 -8.54
N PRO A 52 -3.19 -16.32 -8.48
CA PRO A 52 -3.81 -17.49 -9.05
C PRO A 52 -3.72 -17.42 -10.58
N ASN A 53 -3.35 -18.54 -11.21
CA ASN A 53 -3.37 -18.73 -12.67
C ASN A 53 -4.74 -19.21 -13.12
#